data_AF-A0A2J8KV13-F1
#
_entry.id   AF-A0A2J8KV13-F1
#
_cell.length_a   1.000
_cell.length_b   1.000
_cell.length_c   1.000
_cell.angle_alpha   90.00
_cell.angle_beta   90.00
_cell.angle_gamma   90.00
#
_symmetry.space_group_name_H-M   'P 1'
#
loop_
_entity.id
_entity.type
_entity.pdbx_description
1 polymer ?
#
loop_
_entity_poly.entity_id
_entity_poly.type
_entity_poly.pdbx_seq_one_letter_code
_entity_poly.pdbx_strand_id
1 'polypeptide(L)'
;MKTRSPKPLLTGLMWAQQGTTPGTPKLRHTCEQGDGVGPYGWEFHDGLSFGRQHIQDGALRLTTEFVKRPGGQHGGDWSWRVTVEPQASGTSALPLVSLFFYVVTDGKEVLLPEVGAKGQLKFISGHTSELGDFRFTLLPPTSPGDTAPKYGSYNVFWTSNPGLPLLTEMVKSRLNSWFQHRPPGASPERYLGLPGSLKWEDRGPSGQGQGQFLIQQVTLKIPISIEFVFESGSAQAGGNQALPRLAGSLLTQALESHAEAFRERFEKTFQLKEKGLSSGEQVLGQAALSGLLGGIGYFYGQGLVLPDMGVEGSEQKVDPALFPPVPLFTAVPSRSFFPRGFLWDEGFHQLVVQRWDPSLTREALGHWLGLLNADGWIGREQILGDEARARVPPEFLVQRAVHANPPTLLLPVAHMLEVGDPDDLAFLRKALPRLHAWFSWLHQSQAGPLPLSYRWRGRDPALPTLLNPKTLPSGLDDYPRASHPSVTERHL
;
A
#
# COMPACT_ATOMS: atom_id res chain seq x y z
N MET A 1 4.08 -5.23 -4.10
CA MET A 1 5.14 -4.49 -3.37
C MET A 1 5.73 -3.43 -4.28
N LYS A 2 6.44 -2.44 -3.75
CA LYS A 2 7.20 -1.45 -4.54
C LYS A 2 8.48 -1.03 -3.82
N THR A 3 9.45 -0.49 -4.55
CA THR A 3 10.61 0.19 -3.95
C THR A 3 10.22 1.59 -3.42
N ARG A 4 10.95 2.06 -2.40
CA ARG A 4 10.83 3.44 -1.88
C ARG A 4 11.61 4.39 -2.79
N SER A 5 11.07 4.62 -4.00
CA SER A 5 11.73 5.33 -5.08
C SER A 5 10.75 6.21 -5.86
N PRO A 6 11.20 7.37 -6.39
CA PRO A 6 10.41 8.16 -7.34
C PRO A 6 10.14 7.43 -8.67
N LYS A 7 10.95 6.41 -9.03
CA LYS A 7 10.79 5.58 -10.23
C LYS A 7 10.79 4.10 -9.84
N PRO A 8 9.71 3.62 -9.20
CA PRO A 8 9.74 2.34 -8.53
C PRO A 8 9.54 1.16 -9.49
N LEU A 9 10.19 0.04 -9.18
CA LEU A 9 9.73 -1.26 -9.64
C LEU A 9 8.54 -1.69 -8.77
N LEU A 10 7.42 -2.05 -9.40
CA LEU A 10 6.17 -2.38 -8.72
C LEU A 10 5.69 -3.78 -9.09
N THR A 11 5.10 -4.48 -8.12
CA THR A 11 4.51 -5.81 -8.29
C THR A 11 3.16 -5.90 -7.59
N GLY A 12 2.28 -6.76 -8.07
CA GLY A 12 1.01 -7.01 -7.39
C GLY A 12 0.34 -8.31 -7.78
N LEU A 13 -0.80 -8.54 -7.12
CA LEU A 13 -1.63 -9.73 -7.21
C LEU A 13 -3.04 -9.33 -7.64
N MET A 14 -3.64 -10.10 -8.54
CA MET A 14 -5.09 -10.09 -8.77
C MET A 14 -5.63 -11.52 -8.67
N TRP A 15 -6.94 -11.68 -8.47
CA TRP A 15 -7.58 -12.99 -8.54
C TRP A 15 -9.00 -12.91 -9.10
N ALA A 16 -9.47 -14.03 -9.64
CA ALA A 16 -10.83 -14.18 -10.13
C ALA A 16 -11.31 -15.64 -9.97
N GLN A 17 -12.51 -15.83 -9.42
CA GLN A 17 -13.17 -17.13 -9.43
C GLN A 17 -13.84 -17.34 -10.80
N GLN A 18 -13.57 -18.47 -11.44
CA GLN A 18 -14.10 -18.81 -12.76
C GLN A 18 -15.44 -19.55 -12.64
N GLY A 19 -16.34 -19.35 -13.60
CA GLY A 19 -17.56 -20.15 -13.75
C GLY A 19 -18.69 -19.86 -12.74
N THR A 20 -18.61 -18.79 -11.94
CA THR A 20 -19.65 -18.43 -10.95
C THR A 20 -20.88 -17.78 -11.58
N THR A 21 -20.72 -16.95 -12.60
CA THR A 21 -21.80 -16.27 -13.32
C THR A 21 -21.50 -16.19 -14.82
N PRO A 22 -22.53 -16.18 -15.70
CA PRO A 22 -22.32 -15.86 -17.11
C PRO A 22 -21.67 -14.48 -17.27
N GLY A 23 -20.59 -14.40 -18.07
CA GLY A 23 -19.88 -13.15 -18.36
C GLY A 23 -18.45 -13.11 -17.81
N THR A 24 -17.91 -11.90 -17.67
CA THR A 24 -16.55 -11.67 -17.13
C THR A 24 -16.55 -11.92 -15.62
N PRO A 25 -15.62 -12.74 -15.09
CA PRO A 25 -15.55 -13.00 -13.66
C PRO A 25 -15.20 -11.72 -12.90
N LYS A 26 -15.61 -11.64 -11.63
CA LYS A 26 -15.24 -10.54 -10.73
C LYS A 26 -13.72 -10.60 -10.47
N LEU A 27 -12.98 -9.70 -11.11
CA LEU A 27 -11.54 -9.54 -10.90
C LEU A 27 -11.29 -8.65 -9.69
N ARG A 28 -10.52 -9.14 -8.72
CA ARG A 28 -10.10 -8.40 -7.53
C ARG A 28 -8.67 -7.89 -7.69
N HIS A 29 -8.44 -6.64 -7.30
CA HIS A 29 -7.12 -6.01 -7.36
C HIS A 29 -6.94 -4.96 -6.26
N THR A 30 -7.74 -3.89 -6.29
CA THR A 30 -7.75 -2.82 -5.27
C THR A 30 -8.73 -3.16 -4.14
N CYS A 31 -8.49 -2.59 -2.95
CA CYS A 31 -9.37 -2.75 -1.80
C CYS A 31 -10.60 -1.83 -1.94
N GLU A 32 -11.65 -2.28 -2.64
CA GLU A 32 -12.89 -1.51 -2.79
C GLU A 32 -13.94 -1.99 -1.78
N GLN A 33 -14.50 -1.10 -0.96
CA GLN A 33 -15.41 -1.51 0.12
C GLN A 33 -16.69 -2.21 -0.40
N GLY A 34 -17.16 -1.83 -1.60
CA GLY A 34 -18.39 -2.35 -2.19
C GLY A 34 -18.21 -3.59 -3.08
N ASP A 35 -17.02 -4.21 -3.12
CA ASP A 35 -16.75 -5.30 -4.06
C ASP A 35 -17.22 -6.69 -3.58
N GLY A 36 -17.61 -6.79 -2.30
CA GLY A 36 -18.11 -8.00 -1.64
C GLY A 36 -17.04 -8.88 -1.01
N VAL A 37 -15.76 -8.46 -1.00
CA VAL A 37 -14.67 -9.13 -0.29
C VAL A 37 -14.72 -8.74 1.19
N GLY A 38 -14.52 -9.70 2.09
CA GLY A 38 -14.40 -9.45 3.52
C GLY A 38 -14.87 -10.62 4.38
N PRO A 39 -14.31 -10.75 5.60
CA PRO A 39 -13.23 -9.96 6.18
C PRO A 39 -11.86 -10.20 5.52
N TYR A 40 -10.97 -9.20 5.60
CA TYR A 40 -9.57 -9.34 5.25
C TYR A 40 -8.67 -8.48 6.15
N GLY A 41 -7.42 -8.89 6.33
CA GLY A 41 -6.48 -8.14 7.17
C GLY A 41 -5.17 -8.88 7.41
N TRP A 42 -4.19 -8.13 7.90
CA TRP A 42 -2.91 -8.69 8.34
C TRP A 42 -3.06 -9.36 9.70
N GLU A 43 -2.77 -10.64 9.78
CA GLU A 43 -2.63 -11.37 11.04
C GLU A 43 -1.26 -11.06 11.67
N PHE A 44 -0.23 -11.06 10.82
CA PHE A 44 1.14 -10.71 11.16
C PHE A 44 1.69 -9.71 10.14
N HIS A 45 2.33 -8.65 10.61
CA HIS A 45 3.16 -7.77 9.78
C HIS A 45 4.13 -7.01 10.68
N ASP A 46 5.43 -7.17 10.48
CA ASP A 46 6.44 -6.53 11.34
C ASP A 46 6.89 -5.14 10.85
N GLY A 47 6.42 -4.74 9.66
CA GLY A 47 6.78 -3.49 9.00
C GLY A 47 8.11 -3.55 8.23
N LEU A 48 8.83 -4.68 8.29
CA LEU A 48 10.22 -4.75 7.85
C LEU A 48 10.61 -6.03 7.11
N SER A 49 10.28 -7.22 7.58
CA SER A 49 10.86 -8.48 7.07
C SER A 49 9.83 -9.51 6.62
N PHE A 50 8.63 -9.55 7.21
CA PHE A 50 7.63 -10.56 6.85
C PHE A 50 6.20 -10.10 7.13
N GLY A 51 5.24 -10.82 6.55
CA GLY A 51 3.83 -10.70 6.91
C GLY A 51 2.97 -11.83 6.40
N ARG A 52 1.82 -12.02 7.04
CA ARG A 52 0.76 -12.96 6.69
C ARG A 52 -0.60 -12.27 6.77
N GLN A 53 -1.34 -12.30 5.68
CA GLN A 53 -2.69 -11.72 5.57
C GLN A 53 -3.67 -12.80 5.12
N HIS A 54 -4.89 -12.73 5.67
CA HIS A 54 -6.02 -13.54 5.22
C HIS A 54 -7.05 -12.66 4.51
N ILE A 55 -7.69 -13.23 3.48
CA ILE A 55 -8.74 -12.58 2.69
C ILE A 55 -9.86 -13.60 2.48
N GLN A 56 -11.09 -13.27 2.88
CA GLN A 56 -12.28 -14.06 2.58
C GLN A 56 -13.02 -13.42 1.39
N ASP A 57 -13.27 -14.20 0.34
CA ASP A 57 -14.01 -13.77 -0.86
C ASP A 57 -15.02 -14.87 -1.24
N GLY A 58 -16.22 -14.80 -0.67
CA GLY A 58 -17.27 -15.79 -0.88
C GLY A 58 -16.83 -17.20 -0.47
N ALA A 59 -16.69 -18.08 -1.46
CA ALA A 59 -16.28 -19.49 -1.26
C ALA A 59 -14.76 -19.67 -1.13
N LEU A 60 -13.97 -18.60 -1.23
CA LEU A 60 -12.52 -18.65 -1.24
C LEU A 60 -11.95 -18.08 0.06
N ARG A 61 -10.98 -18.78 0.64
CA ARG A 61 -10.05 -18.25 1.64
C ARG A 61 -8.68 -18.12 1.02
N LEU A 62 -8.18 -16.89 0.89
CA LEU A 62 -6.83 -16.63 0.44
C LEU A 62 -5.94 -16.31 1.64
N THR A 63 -4.71 -16.82 1.61
CA THR A 63 -3.63 -16.46 2.53
C THR A 63 -2.46 -15.94 1.69
N THR A 64 -2.09 -14.68 1.91
CA THR A 64 -0.97 -14.02 1.22
C THR A 64 0.16 -13.77 2.20
N GLU A 65 1.31 -14.37 1.96
CA GLU A 65 2.48 -14.31 2.84
C GLU A 65 3.68 -13.76 2.09
N PHE A 66 4.58 -13.07 2.80
CA PHE A 66 5.87 -12.70 2.25
C PHE A 66 7.00 -12.82 3.29
N VAL A 67 8.22 -13.04 2.78
CA VAL A 67 9.47 -12.90 3.53
C VAL A 67 10.46 -12.11 2.67
N LYS A 68 11.20 -11.19 3.29
CA LYS A 68 12.33 -10.47 2.69
C LYS A 68 13.63 -10.95 3.31
N ARG A 69 14.63 -11.22 2.48
CA ARG A 69 15.97 -11.66 2.90
C ARG A 69 16.99 -10.58 2.51
N PRO A 70 17.63 -9.91 3.48
CA PRO A 70 18.63 -8.89 3.17
C PRO A 70 19.85 -9.52 2.48
N GLY A 71 20.53 -8.74 1.63
CA GLY A 71 21.73 -9.18 0.92
C GLY A 71 22.09 -8.24 -0.23
N GLY A 72 23.34 -8.32 -0.70
CA GLY A 72 23.83 -7.50 -1.81
C GLY A 72 23.88 -6.00 -1.49
N GLN A 73 23.81 -5.17 -2.53
CA GLN A 73 23.87 -3.71 -2.42
C GLN A 73 22.54 -3.02 -2.78
N HIS A 74 21.52 -3.79 -3.16
CA HIS A 74 20.28 -3.26 -3.75
C HIS A 74 19.00 -3.70 -3.02
N GLY A 75 19.07 -3.91 -1.70
CA GLY A 75 17.90 -4.17 -0.85
C GLY A 75 17.50 -5.65 -0.66
N GLY A 76 18.25 -6.59 -1.23
CA GLY A 76 18.08 -8.04 -1.01
C GLY A 76 17.02 -8.72 -1.87
N ASP A 77 16.59 -9.89 -1.42
CA ASP A 77 15.61 -10.77 -2.07
C ASP A 77 14.25 -10.71 -1.36
N TRP A 78 13.19 -11.17 -2.03
CA TRP A 78 11.92 -11.45 -1.37
C TRP A 78 11.13 -12.57 -2.05
N SER A 79 10.20 -13.17 -1.33
CA SER A 79 9.34 -14.23 -1.86
C SER A 79 7.94 -14.12 -1.31
N TRP A 80 6.95 -14.35 -2.17
CA TRP A 80 5.54 -14.46 -1.79
C TRP A 80 5.10 -15.91 -1.82
N ARG A 81 4.19 -16.27 -0.93
CA ARG A 81 3.35 -17.46 -1.04
C ARG A 81 1.89 -17.03 -1.03
N VAL A 82 1.14 -17.46 -2.03
CA VAL A 82 -0.30 -17.27 -2.12
C VAL A 82 -0.97 -18.63 -2.05
N THR A 83 -1.72 -18.86 -0.99
CA THR A 83 -2.48 -20.08 -0.77
C THR A 83 -3.97 -19.78 -0.94
N VAL A 84 -4.69 -20.61 -1.68
CA VAL A 84 -6.15 -20.49 -1.87
C VAL A 84 -6.79 -21.81 -1.47
N GLU A 85 -7.70 -21.74 -0.52
CA GLU A 85 -8.44 -22.87 0.02
C GLU A 85 -9.94 -22.65 -0.13
N PRO A 86 -10.74 -23.72 -0.28
CA PRO A 86 -12.19 -23.59 -0.20
C PRO A 86 -12.60 -23.20 1.22
N GLN A 87 -13.54 -22.27 1.35
CA GLN A 87 -14.23 -22.05 2.62
C GLN A 87 -14.96 -23.34 2.99
N ALA A 88 -14.83 -23.79 4.25
CA ALA A 88 -15.51 -25.00 4.73
C ALA A 88 -17.02 -24.88 4.47
N SER A 89 -17.52 -25.70 3.54
CA SER A 89 -18.92 -25.72 3.12
C SER A 89 -19.35 -27.17 2.86
N GLY A 90 -20.64 -27.44 2.96
CA GLY A 90 -21.21 -28.79 2.77
C GLY A 90 -21.18 -29.32 1.34
N THR A 91 -20.60 -28.58 0.38
CA THR A 91 -20.54 -28.95 -1.05
C THR A 91 -19.15 -29.45 -1.44
N SER A 92 -19.07 -30.62 -2.09
CA SER A 92 -17.80 -31.22 -2.52
C SER A 92 -17.17 -30.59 -3.79
N ALA A 93 -17.85 -29.66 -4.45
CA ALA A 93 -17.36 -29.08 -5.70
C ALA A 93 -16.29 -28.00 -5.44
N LEU A 94 -15.06 -28.29 -5.86
CA LEU A 94 -13.94 -27.36 -5.70
C LEU A 94 -13.96 -26.26 -6.79
N PRO A 95 -13.92 -24.97 -6.39
CA PRO A 95 -13.85 -23.84 -7.32
C PRO A 95 -12.62 -23.87 -8.23
N LEU A 96 -12.81 -23.41 -9.48
CA LEU A 96 -11.73 -23.06 -10.39
C LEU A 96 -11.33 -21.58 -10.18
N VAL A 97 -10.05 -21.32 -9.96
CA VAL A 97 -9.55 -19.97 -9.63
C VAL A 97 -8.41 -19.58 -10.57
N SER A 98 -8.41 -18.32 -11.02
CA SER A 98 -7.28 -17.68 -11.69
C SER A 98 -6.58 -16.73 -10.72
N LEU A 99 -5.27 -16.90 -10.54
CA LEU A 99 -4.39 -15.95 -9.87
C LEU A 99 -3.55 -15.21 -10.90
N PHE A 100 -3.28 -13.93 -10.67
CA PHE A 100 -2.51 -13.09 -11.58
C PHE A 100 -1.36 -12.40 -10.85
N PHE A 101 -0.14 -12.58 -11.34
CA PHE A 101 1.08 -11.98 -10.78
C PHE A 101 1.66 -11.00 -11.79
N TYR A 102 1.84 -9.75 -11.40
CA TYR A 102 2.31 -8.73 -12.32
C TYR A 102 3.53 -7.97 -11.82
N VAL A 103 4.27 -7.43 -12.78
CA VAL A 103 5.37 -6.48 -12.60
C VAL A 103 5.12 -5.26 -13.50
N VAL A 104 5.40 -4.08 -12.95
CA VAL A 104 5.38 -2.79 -13.65
C VAL A 104 6.75 -2.13 -13.47
N THR A 105 7.38 -1.73 -14.57
CA THR A 105 8.59 -0.90 -14.58
C THR A 105 8.24 0.57 -14.80
N ASP A 106 9.20 1.47 -14.58
CA ASP A 106 9.02 2.91 -14.82
C ASP A 106 9.85 3.38 -16.03
N GLY A 107 9.39 4.45 -16.69
CA GLY A 107 10.18 5.15 -17.70
C GLY A 107 10.59 4.28 -18.91
N LYS A 108 11.90 4.07 -19.06
CA LYS A 108 12.50 3.35 -20.21
C LYS A 108 13.00 1.95 -19.85
N GLU A 109 12.73 1.48 -18.63
CA GLU A 109 13.18 0.18 -18.16
C GLU A 109 12.44 -0.96 -18.87
N VAL A 110 13.19 -1.99 -19.26
CA VAL A 110 12.71 -3.10 -20.08
C VAL A 110 12.81 -4.41 -19.29
N LEU A 111 11.75 -5.22 -19.39
CA LEU A 111 11.73 -6.59 -18.92
C LEU A 111 12.19 -7.54 -20.02
N LEU A 112 12.98 -8.54 -19.63
CA LEU A 112 13.54 -9.57 -20.50
C LEU A 112 12.95 -10.94 -20.12
N PRO A 113 11.79 -11.31 -20.69
CA PRO A 113 11.16 -12.59 -20.40
C PRO A 113 11.93 -13.78 -21.04
N GLU A 114 12.23 -14.81 -20.25
CA GLU A 114 12.76 -16.09 -20.74
C GLU A 114 11.63 -17.11 -20.89
N VAL A 115 11.47 -17.65 -22.09
CA VAL A 115 10.43 -18.63 -22.41
C VAL A 115 11.06 -20.03 -22.49
N GLY A 116 10.46 -20.99 -21.78
CA GLY A 116 10.86 -22.40 -21.80
C GLY A 116 10.25 -23.19 -22.95
N ALA A 117 10.42 -24.52 -22.90
CA ALA A 117 9.78 -25.42 -23.85
C ALA A 117 8.25 -25.25 -23.84
N LYS A 118 7.61 -25.39 -25.00
CA LYS A 118 6.15 -25.22 -25.20
C LYS A 118 5.62 -23.79 -25.01
N GLY A 119 6.49 -22.77 -24.99
CA GLY A 119 6.08 -21.36 -24.97
C GLY A 119 5.67 -20.82 -23.61
N GLN A 120 5.96 -21.56 -22.52
CA GLN A 120 5.66 -21.15 -21.15
C GLN A 120 6.72 -20.18 -20.62
N LEU A 121 6.30 -19.08 -19.99
CA LEU A 121 7.23 -18.14 -19.37
C LEU A 121 7.91 -18.77 -18.16
N LYS A 122 9.24 -18.81 -18.15
CA LYS A 122 10.04 -19.45 -17.11
C LYS A 122 10.47 -18.47 -16.03
N PHE A 123 10.98 -17.30 -16.42
CA PHE A 123 11.28 -16.19 -15.53
C PHE A 123 11.34 -14.87 -16.32
N ILE A 124 11.39 -13.75 -15.60
CA ILE A 124 11.56 -12.41 -16.16
C ILE A 124 12.81 -11.82 -15.53
N SER A 125 13.83 -11.48 -16.31
CA SER A 125 14.95 -10.67 -15.84
C SER A 125 14.72 -9.19 -16.15
N GLY A 126 15.42 -8.33 -15.43
CA GLY A 126 15.43 -6.90 -15.70
C GLY A 126 16.61 -6.22 -15.04
N HIS A 127 16.76 -4.94 -15.36
CA HIS A 127 17.79 -4.08 -14.79
C HIS A 127 17.20 -2.69 -14.55
N THR A 128 17.43 -2.13 -13.35
CA THR A 128 17.20 -0.70 -13.09
C THR A 128 18.45 -0.09 -12.48
N SER A 129 18.60 1.24 -12.58
CA SER A 129 19.74 1.94 -11.98
C SER A 129 19.79 1.80 -10.46
N GLU A 130 18.64 1.57 -9.80
CA GLU A 130 18.56 1.46 -8.34
C GLU A 130 18.61 0.01 -7.82
N LEU A 131 18.16 -0.96 -8.62
CA LEU A 131 18.10 -2.37 -8.22
C LEU A 131 19.24 -3.22 -8.80
N GLY A 132 19.97 -2.70 -9.78
CA GLY A 132 20.88 -3.49 -10.59
C GLY A 132 20.13 -4.58 -11.34
N ASP A 133 20.80 -5.70 -11.62
CA ASP A 133 20.18 -6.87 -12.24
C ASP A 133 19.27 -7.61 -11.25
N PHE A 134 18.12 -8.06 -11.72
CA PHE A 134 17.18 -8.85 -10.93
C PHE A 134 16.44 -9.90 -11.75
N ARG A 135 15.80 -10.85 -11.06
CA ARG A 135 14.96 -11.89 -11.67
C ARG A 135 13.68 -12.13 -10.88
N PHE A 136 12.56 -12.25 -11.60
CA PHE A 136 11.28 -12.74 -11.10
C PHE A 136 11.00 -14.16 -11.59
N THR A 137 10.61 -15.05 -10.71
CA THR A 137 10.18 -16.42 -11.05
C THR A 137 8.82 -16.73 -10.43
N LEU A 138 7.86 -17.14 -11.25
CA LEU A 138 6.59 -17.73 -10.79
C LEU A 138 6.76 -19.25 -10.78
N LEU A 139 6.76 -19.86 -9.59
CA LEU A 139 6.95 -21.30 -9.47
C LEU A 139 5.66 -22.06 -9.81
N PRO A 140 5.77 -23.33 -10.28
CA PRO A 140 4.60 -24.18 -10.48
C PRO A 140 3.77 -24.30 -9.18
N PRO A 141 2.43 -24.33 -9.27
CA PRO A 141 1.59 -24.45 -8.09
C PRO A 141 1.76 -25.83 -7.44
N THR A 142 1.57 -25.91 -6.13
CA THR A 142 1.55 -27.16 -5.34
C THR A 142 0.24 -27.29 -4.57
N SER A 143 0.01 -28.44 -3.92
CA SER A 143 -0.97 -28.50 -2.83
C SER A 143 -0.42 -27.77 -1.60
N PRO A 144 -1.27 -27.14 -0.77
CA PRO A 144 -0.78 -26.47 0.44
C PRO A 144 -0.01 -27.43 1.36
N GLY A 145 1.20 -27.03 1.76
CA GLY A 145 2.09 -27.84 2.60
C GLY A 145 2.90 -28.92 1.86
N ASP A 146 2.72 -29.09 0.55
CA ASP A 146 3.43 -30.07 -0.27
C ASP A 146 4.44 -29.38 -1.23
N THR A 147 5.39 -30.16 -1.75
CA THR A 147 6.38 -29.75 -2.76
C THR A 147 6.10 -30.33 -4.14
N ALA A 148 5.18 -31.30 -4.27
CA ALA A 148 4.83 -31.89 -5.56
C ALA A 148 4.08 -30.88 -6.45
N PRO A 149 4.51 -30.67 -7.71
CA PRO A 149 3.85 -29.73 -8.61
C PRO A 149 2.49 -30.24 -9.08
N LYS A 150 1.50 -29.35 -9.06
CA LYS A 150 0.17 -29.55 -9.66
C LYS A 150 0.16 -29.02 -11.09
N TYR A 151 -0.69 -29.63 -11.93
CA TYR A 151 -0.96 -29.13 -13.26
C TYR A 151 -1.72 -27.79 -13.19
N GLY A 152 -1.13 -26.74 -13.77
CA GLY A 152 -1.75 -25.42 -13.93
C GLY A 152 -1.88 -25.03 -15.40
N SER A 153 -2.89 -24.22 -15.73
CA SER A 153 -3.03 -23.59 -17.05
C SER A 153 -2.53 -22.15 -17.00
N TYR A 154 -1.74 -21.74 -17.99
CA TYR A 154 -1.02 -20.47 -17.98
C TYR A 154 -1.42 -19.58 -19.15
N ASN A 155 -1.57 -18.29 -18.86
CA ASN A 155 -1.78 -17.23 -19.85
C ASN A 155 -0.92 -16.02 -19.45
N VAL A 156 -0.61 -15.14 -20.39
CA VAL A 156 0.29 -14.01 -20.13
C VAL A 156 -0.07 -12.82 -21.01
N PHE A 157 0.08 -11.61 -20.46
CA PHE A 157 -0.10 -10.36 -21.18
C PHE A 157 1.09 -9.43 -20.92
N TRP A 158 1.61 -8.80 -21.98
CA TRP A 158 2.79 -7.93 -21.91
C TRP A 158 2.63 -6.73 -22.85
N THR A 159 2.71 -5.53 -22.29
CA THR A 159 2.54 -4.26 -23.01
C THR A 159 3.25 -3.12 -22.28
N SER A 160 3.14 -1.90 -22.80
CA SER A 160 3.50 -0.67 -22.09
C SER A 160 2.53 -0.38 -20.96
N ASN A 161 3.05 0.11 -19.84
CA ASN A 161 2.27 0.47 -18.67
C ASN A 161 1.15 1.47 -19.02
N PRO A 162 -0.14 1.17 -18.75
CA PRO A 162 -1.25 2.10 -19.01
C PRO A 162 -1.42 3.19 -17.94
N GLY A 163 -0.60 3.19 -16.90
CA GLY A 163 -0.86 3.92 -15.66
C GLY A 163 -1.45 2.97 -14.63
N LEU A 164 -1.00 3.09 -13.39
CA LEU A 164 -1.33 2.16 -12.32
C LEU A 164 -2.84 2.08 -12.00
N PRO A 165 -3.62 3.19 -12.04
CA PRO A 165 -5.08 3.14 -11.88
C PRO A 165 -5.81 2.32 -12.95
N LEU A 166 -5.22 2.15 -14.13
CA LEU A 166 -5.87 1.53 -15.30
C LEU A 166 -5.57 0.04 -15.44
N LEU A 167 -4.74 -0.54 -14.58
CA LEU A 167 -4.33 -1.96 -14.68
C LEU A 167 -5.52 -2.92 -14.59
N THR A 168 -6.46 -2.68 -13.67
CA THR A 168 -7.64 -3.55 -13.48
C THR A 168 -8.50 -3.61 -14.75
N GLU A 169 -8.82 -2.45 -15.33
CA GLU A 169 -9.64 -2.36 -16.54
C GLU A 169 -8.91 -2.89 -17.77
N MET A 170 -7.58 -2.68 -17.85
CA MET A 170 -6.74 -3.29 -18.88
C MET A 170 -6.86 -4.82 -18.85
N VAL A 171 -6.69 -5.45 -17.69
CA VAL A 171 -6.81 -6.90 -17.54
C VAL A 171 -8.21 -7.40 -17.87
N LYS A 172 -9.27 -6.75 -17.37
CA LYS A 172 -10.66 -7.09 -17.70
C LYS A 172 -10.92 -7.08 -19.21
N SER A 173 -10.42 -6.06 -19.93
CA SER A 173 -10.60 -5.94 -21.38
C SER A 173 -9.90 -7.05 -22.18
N ARG A 174 -8.86 -7.68 -21.61
CA ARG A 174 -8.07 -8.75 -22.24
C ARG A 174 -8.50 -10.16 -21.81
N LEU A 175 -9.37 -10.30 -20.81
CA LEU A 175 -10.05 -11.56 -20.44
C LEU A 175 -11.23 -11.83 -21.40
N ASN A 176 -10.93 -11.92 -22.69
CA ASN A 176 -11.92 -11.94 -23.77
C ASN A 176 -11.97 -13.26 -24.56
N SER A 177 -11.12 -14.23 -24.22
CA SER A 177 -10.97 -15.50 -24.93
C SER A 177 -11.17 -16.69 -23.99
N TRP A 178 -11.86 -17.72 -24.49
CA TRP A 178 -12.11 -18.95 -23.74
C TRP A 178 -10.98 -19.96 -23.91
N PHE A 179 -10.54 -20.54 -22.80
CA PHE A 179 -9.53 -21.60 -22.75
C PHE A 179 -10.09 -22.81 -22.00
N GLN A 180 -9.35 -23.93 -22.03
CA GLN A 180 -9.68 -25.15 -21.29
C GLN A 180 -8.56 -25.51 -20.32
N HIS A 181 -8.90 -25.63 -19.04
CA HIS A 181 -8.07 -26.26 -18.03
C HIS A 181 -8.25 -27.78 -18.13
N ARG A 182 -7.16 -28.52 -18.36
CA ARG A 182 -7.18 -29.98 -18.60
C ARG A 182 -6.32 -30.74 -17.58
N PRO A 183 -6.73 -30.83 -16.32
CA PRO A 183 -5.97 -31.54 -15.30
C PRO A 183 -5.94 -33.06 -15.58
N PRO A 184 -4.84 -33.78 -15.26
CA PRO A 184 -4.77 -35.23 -15.42
C PRO A 184 -5.88 -35.94 -14.63
N GLY A 185 -6.58 -36.88 -15.28
CA GLY A 185 -7.60 -37.71 -14.62
C GLY A 185 -8.92 -36.99 -14.28
N ALA A 186 -9.14 -35.77 -14.79
CA ALA A 186 -10.38 -35.03 -14.57
C ALA A 186 -10.89 -34.36 -15.86
N SER A 187 -12.20 -34.07 -15.91
CA SER A 187 -12.83 -33.44 -17.07
C SER A 187 -12.33 -32.02 -17.31
N PRO A 188 -12.18 -31.58 -18.57
CA PRO A 188 -11.80 -30.20 -18.87
C PRO A 188 -12.81 -29.18 -18.38
N GLU A 189 -12.33 -28.05 -17.88
CA GLU A 189 -13.16 -26.91 -17.47
C GLU A 189 -12.82 -25.66 -18.27
N ARG A 190 -13.85 -24.89 -18.63
CA ARG A 190 -13.67 -23.64 -19.38
C ARG A 190 -13.35 -22.48 -18.44
N TYR A 191 -12.47 -21.59 -18.88
CA TYR A 191 -12.16 -20.35 -18.18
C TYR A 191 -11.89 -19.20 -19.16
N LEU A 192 -12.10 -17.96 -18.72
CA LEU A 192 -11.66 -16.77 -19.46
C LEU A 192 -10.20 -16.47 -19.13
N GLY A 193 -9.38 -16.30 -20.16
CA GLY A 193 -7.94 -16.12 -20.03
C GLY A 193 -7.38 -14.96 -20.86
N LEU A 194 -6.21 -14.50 -20.43
CA LEU A 194 -5.31 -13.64 -21.20
C LEU A 194 -4.75 -14.40 -22.43
N PRO A 195 -3.95 -13.78 -23.33
CA PRO A 195 -3.30 -14.49 -24.42
C PRO A 195 -2.53 -15.74 -23.96
N GLY A 196 -2.63 -16.84 -24.72
CA GLY A 196 -2.05 -18.14 -24.35
C GLY A 196 -0.54 -18.26 -24.57
N SER A 197 0.09 -17.27 -25.22
CA SER A 197 1.54 -17.22 -25.41
C SER A 197 2.03 -15.77 -25.33
N LEU A 198 3.29 -15.63 -24.91
CA LEU A 198 3.91 -14.32 -24.74
C LEU A 198 4.10 -13.63 -26.10
N LYS A 199 3.49 -12.45 -26.24
CA LYS A 199 3.70 -11.52 -27.34
C LYS A 199 3.66 -10.09 -26.80
N TRP A 200 4.54 -9.23 -27.30
CA TRP A 200 4.49 -7.80 -27.01
C TRP A 200 3.30 -7.15 -27.73
N GLU A 201 2.46 -6.43 -26.99
CA GLU A 201 1.40 -5.59 -27.54
C GLU A 201 1.84 -4.11 -27.54
N ASP A 202 2.07 -3.57 -28.74
CA ASP A 202 2.42 -2.16 -28.93
C ASP A 202 1.18 -1.26 -28.80
N ARG A 203 1.29 -0.21 -27.97
CA ARG A 203 0.24 0.82 -27.77
C ARG A 203 0.56 2.12 -28.50
N GLY A 204 1.53 2.09 -29.42
CA GLY A 204 1.96 3.23 -30.22
C GLY A 204 2.56 4.36 -29.37
N PRO A 205 2.48 5.63 -29.82
CA PRO A 205 3.08 6.77 -29.13
C PRO A 205 2.60 6.93 -27.68
N SER A 206 1.37 6.53 -27.39
CA SER A 206 0.76 6.65 -26.05
C SER A 206 1.42 5.78 -24.98
N GLY A 207 2.15 4.74 -25.39
CA GLY A 207 2.84 3.82 -24.48
C GLY A 207 4.35 4.05 -24.37
N GLN A 208 4.91 5.00 -25.12
CA GLN A 208 6.36 5.23 -25.13
C GLN A 208 6.82 5.91 -23.84
N GLY A 209 7.83 5.32 -23.19
CA GLY A 209 8.51 5.92 -22.04
C GLY A 209 7.73 5.91 -20.72
N GLN A 210 6.66 5.11 -20.59
CA GLN A 210 5.86 4.97 -19.37
C GLN A 210 6.19 3.69 -18.57
N GLY A 211 7.21 2.94 -18.98
CA GLY A 211 7.53 1.61 -18.46
C GLY A 211 6.70 0.50 -19.09
N GLN A 212 6.89 -0.73 -18.59
CA GLN A 212 6.25 -1.94 -19.08
C GLN A 212 5.34 -2.55 -18.02
N PHE A 213 4.29 -3.22 -18.46
CA PHE A 213 3.40 -4.03 -17.64
C PHE A 213 3.38 -5.46 -18.17
N LEU A 214 3.79 -6.42 -17.32
CA LEU A 214 3.73 -7.84 -17.62
C LEU A 214 2.97 -8.56 -16.52
N ILE A 215 1.91 -9.28 -16.89
CA ILE A 215 1.07 -10.04 -15.97
C ILE A 215 0.96 -11.50 -16.40
N GLN A 216 1.17 -12.41 -15.45
CA GLN A 216 1.10 -13.86 -15.60
C GLN A 216 -0.16 -14.38 -14.91
N GLN A 217 -1.02 -15.08 -15.65
CA GLN A 217 -2.21 -15.73 -15.13
C GLN A 217 -1.95 -17.23 -14.97
N VAL A 218 -2.33 -17.79 -13.82
CA VAL A 218 -2.32 -19.23 -13.55
C VAL A 218 -3.72 -19.67 -13.09
N THR A 219 -4.26 -20.73 -13.70
CA THR A 219 -5.63 -21.19 -13.46
C THR A 219 -5.65 -22.68 -13.13
N LEU A 220 -6.27 -23.03 -11.98
CA LEU A 220 -6.44 -24.41 -11.53
C LEU A 220 -7.46 -24.52 -10.37
N LYS A 221 -7.87 -25.75 -10.03
CA LYS A 221 -8.75 -26.02 -8.88
C LYS A 221 -8.01 -25.93 -7.54
N ILE A 222 -8.67 -25.27 -6.59
CA ILE A 222 -8.25 -25.19 -5.18
C ILE A 222 -8.45 -26.55 -4.48
N PRO A 223 -7.71 -26.89 -3.39
CA PRO A 223 -6.71 -26.06 -2.71
C PRO A 223 -5.37 -25.98 -3.45
N ILE A 224 -4.73 -24.81 -3.41
CA ILE A 224 -3.46 -24.53 -4.11
C ILE A 224 -2.56 -23.62 -3.29
N SER A 225 -1.24 -23.77 -3.47
CA SER A 225 -0.23 -22.79 -3.08
C SER A 225 0.64 -22.46 -4.27
N ILE A 226 1.00 -21.19 -4.43
CA ILE A 226 1.91 -20.74 -5.48
C ILE A 226 2.88 -19.70 -4.93
N GLU A 227 4.12 -19.73 -5.44
CA GLU A 227 5.20 -18.88 -4.96
C GLU A 227 5.71 -17.96 -6.08
N PHE A 228 5.89 -16.68 -5.73
CA PHE A 228 6.44 -15.66 -6.62
C PHE A 228 7.71 -15.08 -6.00
N VAL A 229 8.85 -15.29 -6.65
CA VAL A 229 10.19 -15.09 -6.09
C VAL A 229 10.91 -13.97 -6.83
N PHE A 230 11.50 -13.03 -6.08
CA PHE A 230 12.41 -12.00 -6.56
C PHE A 230 13.84 -12.27 -6.05
N GLU A 231 14.79 -12.30 -6.97
CA GLU A 231 16.22 -12.54 -6.70
C GLU A 231 17.03 -11.34 -7.19
N SER A 232 17.78 -10.67 -6.29
CA SER A 232 18.71 -9.58 -6.64
C SER A 232 20.04 -10.15 -7.11
N GLY A 233 20.54 -9.68 -8.26
CA GLY A 233 21.84 -10.10 -8.81
C GLY A 233 22.99 -9.85 -7.84
N SER A 234 22.98 -8.71 -7.14
CA SER A 234 24.01 -8.38 -6.15
C SER A 234 23.98 -9.26 -4.89
N ALA A 235 22.81 -9.73 -4.49
CA ALA A 235 22.69 -10.65 -3.35
C ALA A 235 23.24 -12.03 -3.69
N GLN A 236 23.04 -12.46 -4.95
CA GLN A 236 23.55 -13.75 -5.44
C GLN A 236 25.07 -13.74 -5.68
N ALA A 237 25.67 -12.57 -5.96
CA ALA A 237 27.11 -12.43 -6.22
C ALA A 237 27.97 -12.27 -4.94
N GLY A 238 27.36 -12.01 -3.79
CA GLY A 238 28.06 -11.59 -2.57
C GLY A 238 28.74 -12.68 -1.74
N GLY A 239 28.74 -13.95 -2.17
CA GLY A 239 29.32 -15.06 -1.41
C GLY A 239 30.05 -16.10 -2.27
N ASN A 240 30.89 -16.92 -1.64
CA ASN A 240 31.60 -18.04 -2.31
C ASN A 240 30.66 -19.14 -2.82
N GLN A 241 29.38 -19.14 -2.40
CA GLN A 241 28.32 -20.04 -2.83
C GLN A 241 27.04 -19.24 -3.10
N ALA A 242 26.33 -19.59 -4.17
CA ALA A 242 25.04 -18.98 -4.49
C ALA A 242 24.03 -19.23 -3.35
N LEU A 243 23.29 -18.19 -2.97
CA LEU A 243 22.29 -18.31 -1.92
C LEU A 243 21.16 -19.26 -2.39
N PRO A 244 20.69 -20.19 -1.54
CA PRO A 244 19.58 -21.04 -1.90
C PRO A 244 18.34 -20.16 -2.15
N ARG A 245 17.54 -20.53 -3.14
CA ARG A 245 16.29 -19.84 -3.44
C ARG A 245 15.34 -19.92 -2.25
N LEU A 246 14.76 -18.79 -1.86
CA LEU A 246 13.80 -18.68 -0.75
C LEU A 246 12.41 -19.20 -1.17
N ALA A 247 12.30 -20.50 -1.39
CA ALA A 247 11.09 -21.17 -1.89
C ALA A 247 10.85 -22.50 -1.17
N GLY A 248 9.66 -23.08 -1.32
CA GLY A 248 9.31 -24.40 -0.80
C GLY A 248 9.56 -24.56 0.70
N SER A 249 10.27 -25.60 1.11
CA SER A 249 10.56 -25.88 2.52
C SER A 249 11.36 -24.77 3.21
N LEU A 250 12.30 -24.13 2.51
CA LEU A 250 13.08 -23.02 3.08
C LEU A 250 12.18 -21.81 3.38
N LEU A 251 11.23 -21.50 2.48
CA LEU A 251 10.26 -20.43 2.72
C LEU A 251 9.31 -20.77 3.88
N THR A 252 8.89 -22.03 4.02
CA THR A 252 8.07 -22.48 5.17
C THR A 252 8.80 -22.27 6.49
N GLN A 253 10.06 -22.72 6.58
CA GLN A 253 10.88 -22.53 7.78
C GLN A 253 11.08 -21.04 8.12
N ALA A 254 11.33 -20.21 7.10
CA ALA A 254 11.47 -18.77 7.29
C ALA A 254 10.17 -18.14 7.82
N LEU A 255 9.01 -18.48 7.25
CA LEU A 255 7.70 -17.99 7.70
C LEU A 255 7.40 -18.38 9.15
N GLU A 256 7.67 -19.63 9.53
CA GLU A 256 7.47 -20.12 10.91
C GLU A 256 8.38 -19.39 11.90
N SER A 257 9.68 -19.30 11.58
CA SER A 257 10.67 -18.60 12.41
C SER A 257 10.32 -17.11 12.60
N HIS A 258 9.91 -16.41 11.52
CA HIS A 258 9.50 -15.01 11.62
C HIS A 258 8.22 -14.84 12.45
N ALA A 259 7.24 -15.74 12.32
CA ALA A 259 6.01 -15.69 13.10
C ALA A 259 6.25 -15.95 14.60
N GLU A 260 7.21 -16.80 14.95
CA GLU A 260 7.65 -17.00 16.34
C GLU A 260 8.38 -15.77 16.88
N ALA A 261 9.39 -15.28 16.16
CA ALA A 261 10.15 -14.09 16.54
C ALA A 261 9.25 -12.85 16.70
N PHE A 262 8.22 -12.72 15.85
CA PHE A 262 7.23 -11.65 15.98
C PHE A 262 6.44 -11.76 17.28
N ARG A 263 5.92 -12.95 17.62
CA ARG A 263 5.14 -13.16 18.86
C ARG A 263 5.98 -12.88 20.11
N GLU A 264 7.23 -13.32 20.10
CA GLU A 264 8.19 -13.04 21.18
C GLU A 264 8.45 -11.55 21.33
N ARG A 265 8.75 -10.84 20.22
CA ARG A 265 8.95 -9.39 20.24
C ARG A 265 7.68 -8.64 20.66
N PHE A 266 6.51 -9.06 20.19
CA PHE A 266 5.23 -8.46 20.54
C PHE A 266 4.96 -8.51 22.04
N GLU A 267 5.13 -9.68 22.66
CA GLU A 267 4.99 -9.79 24.11
C GLU A 267 6.06 -8.98 24.84
N LYS A 268 7.32 -9.00 24.39
CA LYS A 268 8.39 -8.18 24.99
C LYS A 268 8.09 -6.68 24.93
N THR A 269 7.46 -6.20 23.86
CA THR A 269 7.16 -4.78 23.67
C THR A 269 5.90 -4.34 24.42
N PHE A 270 4.81 -5.11 24.35
CA PHE A 270 3.50 -4.68 24.85
C PHE A 270 3.10 -5.33 26.18
N GLN A 271 3.69 -6.47 26.53
CA GLN A 271 3.52 -7.19 27.80
C GLN A 271 2.04 -7.48 28.09
N LEU A 272 1.24 -7.83 27.07
CA LEU A 272 -0.20 -7.98 27.23
C LEU A 272 -0.53 -9.21 28.08
N LYS A 273 0.20 -10.31 27.88
CA LYS A 273 0.03 -11.51 28.70
C LYS A 273 0.45 -11.24 30.15
N GLU A 274 1.58 -10.58 30.36
CA GLU A 274 2.06 -10.19 31.69
C GLU A 274 1.05 -9.28 32.43
N LYS A 275 0.40 -8.36 31.69
CA LYS A 275 -0.66 -7.48 32.21
C LYS A 275 -2.00 -8.19 32.48
N GLY A 276 -2.11 -9.49 32.21
CA GLY A 276 -3.30 -10.28 32.51
C GLY A 276 -4.41 -10.21 31.46
N LEU A 277 -4.12 -9.76 30.23
CA LEU A 277 -5.10 -9.70 29.15
C LEU A 277 -5.39 -11.11 28.61
N SER A 278 -6.63 -11.36 28.19
CA SER A 278 -7.07 -12.63 27.62
C SER A 278 -6.40 -12.93 26.27
N SER A 279 -6.45 -14.19 25.84
CA SER A 279 -5.92 -14.59 24.53
C SER A 279 -6.59 -13.84 23.38
N GLY A 280 -7.90 -13.59 23.45
CA GLY A 280 -8.64 -12.81 22.46
C GLY A 280 -8.16 -11.36 22.36
N GLU A 281 -7.90 -10.72 23.50
CA GLU A 281 -7.36 -9.35 23.54
C GLU A 281 -5.92 -9.29 23.02
N GLN A 282 -5.10 -10.32 23.30
CA GLN A 282 -3.75 -10.43 22.73
C GLN A 282 -3.79 -10.55 21.21
N VAL A 283 -4.66 -11.41 20.66
CA VAL A 283 -4.86 -11.53 19.20
C VAL A 283 -5.35 -10.22 18.59
N LEU A 284 -6.27 -9.52 19.26
CA LEU A 284 -6.74 -8.21 18.82
C LEU A 284 -5.60 -7.18 18.76
N GLY A 285 -4.76 -7.12 19.80
CA GLY A 285 -3.59 -6.24 19.83
C GLY A 285 -2.58 -6.56 18.71
N GLN A 286 -2.38 -7.86 18.44
CA GLN A 286 -1.53 -8.34 17.36
C GLN A 286 -2.03 -7.88 15.98
N ALA A 287 -3.32 -8.06 15.74
CA ALA A 287 -3.97 -7.67 14.49
C ALA A 287 -4.02 -6.15 14.32
N ALA A 288 -4.22 -5.39 15.41
CA ALA A 288 -4.21 -3.92 15.38
C ALA A 288 -2.85 -3.37 14.95
N LEU A 289 -1.76 -3.85 15.55
CA LEU A 289 -0.40 -3.46 15.15
C LEU A 289 -0.09 -3.89 13.71
N SER A 290 -0.38 -5.15 13.36
CA SER A 290 -0.09 -5.71 12.03
C SER A 290 -0.88 -4.99 10.93
N GLY A 291 -2.14 -4.65 11.18
CA GLY A 291 -2.97 -3.87 10.27
C GLY A 291 -2.41 -2.47 10.03
N LEU A 292 -1.97 -1.79 11.10
CA LEU A 292 -1.36 -0.45 11.01
C LEU A 292 -0.04 -0.49 10.23
N LEU A 293 0.88 -1.38 10.59
CA LEU A 293 2.18 -1.53 9.92
C LEU A 293 2.01 -1.95 8.46
N GLY A 294 1.07 -2.86 8.19
CA GLY A 294 0.73 -3.31 6.84
C GLY A 294 -0.07 -2.29 6.02
N GLY A 295 -0.42 -1.14 6.60
CA GLY A 295 -0.98 0.03 5.93
C GLY A 295 0.06 1.09 5.54
N ILE A 296 1.32 0.97 5.98
CA ILE A 296 2.37 1.93 5.64
C ILE A 296 2.65 1.89 4.13
N GLY A 297 2.64 3.07 3.51
CA GLY A 297 2.84 3.26 2.08
C GLY A 297 4.02 4.19 1.76
N TYR A 298 4.47 4.14 0.51
CA TYR A 298 5.41 5.09 -0.06
C TYR A 298 4.80 5.75 -1.31
N PHE A 299 4.66 7.07 -1.24
CA PHE A 299 4.05 7.92 -2.25
C PHE A 299 5.08 8.90 -2.80
N TYR A 300 4.92 9.29 -4.06
CA TYR A 300 5.77 10.30 -4.70
C TYR A 300 4.96 11.04 -5.74
N GLY A 301 5.11 12.36 -5.81
CA GLY A 301 4.48 13.18 -6.83
C GLY A 301 4.24 14.61 -6.37
N GLN A 302 3.45 15.33 -7.17
CA GLN A 302 3.06 16.71 -6.93
C GLN A 302 1.62 16.77 -6.41
N GLY A 303 1.42 17.49 -5.31
CA GLY A 303 0.09 17.86 -4.81
C GLY A 303 -0.44 19.11 -5.52
N LEU A 304 -1.74 19.36 -5.42
CA LEU A 304 -2.38 20.60 -5.87
C LEU A 304 -2.63 21.51 -4.67
N VAL A 305 -2.20 22.76 -4.78
CA VAL A 305 -2.26 23.75 -3.70
C VAL A 305 -2.90 25.04 -4.19
N LEU A 306 -3.85 25.56 -3.40
CA LEU A 306 -4.35 26.91 -3.51
C LEU A 306 -3.59 27.79 -2.51
N PRO A 307 -2.78 28.77 -2.97
CA PRO A 307 -1.98 29.61 -2.08
C PRO A 307 -2.85 30.58 -1.28
N ASP A 308 -2.34 31.01 -0.13
CA ASP A 308 -2.96 32.08 0.65
C ASP A 308 -2.58 33.45 0.04
N MET A 309 -3.58 34.27 -0.30
CA MET A 309 -3.39 35.62 -0.83
C MET A 309 -3.53 36.70 0.25
N GLY A 310 -3.72 36.32 1.52
CA GLY A 310 -3.86 37.24 2.66
C GLY A 310 -5.21 37.98 2.70
N VAL A 311 -6.17 37.62 1.84
CA VAL A 311 -7.50 38.22 1.77
C VAL A 311 -8.57 37.12 1.94
N GLU A 312 -9.34 37.18 3.02
CA GLU A 312 -10.43 36.22 3.24
C GLU A 312 -11.43 36.27 2.08
N GLY A 313 -11.74 35.11 1.50
CA GLY A 313 -12.68 34.97 0.37
C GLY A 313 -12.08 35.20 -1.03
N SER A 314 -10.77 35.45 -1.16
CA SER A 314 -10.12 35.55 -2.49
C SER A 314 -9.90 34.21 -3.19
N GLU A 315 -10.20 33.09 -2.52
CA GLU A 315 -10.02 31.72 -3.03
C GLU A 315 -10.69 31.48 -4.39
N GLN A 316 -11.79 32.19 -4.68
CA GLN A 316 -12.54 32.04 -5.94
C GLN A 316 -11.83 32.69 -7.16
N LYS A 317 -10.72 33.40 -6.96
CA LYS A 317 -10.03 34.18 -8.00
C LYS A 317 -8.64 33.64 -8.38
N VAL A 318 -8.22 32.51 -7.82
CA VAL A 318 -6.88 31.96 -8.00
C VAL A 318 -6.95 30.52 -8.47
N ASP A 319 -6.17 30.20 -9.50
CA ASP A 319 -6.06 28.83 -10.00
C ASP A 319 -5.15 27.99 -9.10
N PRO A 320 -5.46 26.70 -8.87
CA PRO A 320 -4.58 25.78 -8.15
C PRO A 320 -3.23 25.63 -8.83
N ALA A 321 -2.15 25.63 -8.04
CA ALA A 321 -0.80 25.40 -8.51
C ALA A 321 -0.28 24.01 -8.10
N LEU A 322 0.67 23.47 -8.87
CA LEU A 322 1.36 22.24 -8.50
C LEU A 322 2.43 22.52 -7.44
N PHE A 323 2.43 21.75 -6.36
CA PHE A 323 3.52 21.70 -5.40
C PHE A 323 4.75 20.99 -6.03
N PRO A 324 5.99 21.27 -5.59
CA PRO A 324 7.15 20.49 -6.01
C PRO A 324 6.96 18.99 -5.76
N PRO A 325 7.58 18.12 -6.59
CA PRO A 325 7.47 16.68 -6.38
C PRO A 325 8.20 16.27 -5.10
N VAL A 326 7.51 15.54 -4.23
CA VAL A 326 8.02 15.14 -2.91
C VAL A 326 7.69 13.68 -2.61
N PRO A 327 8.57 12.97 -1.88
CA PRO A 327 8.25 11.65 -1.35
C PRO A 327 7.47 11.75 -0.04
N LEU A 328 6.65 10.73 0.25
CA LEU A 328 6.01 10.56 1.54
C LEU A 328 6.01 9.08 1.95
N PHE A 329 6.62 8.79 3.08
CA PHE A 329 6.53 7.51 3.77
C PHE A 329 5.62 7.69 4.99
N THR A 330 4.47 7.02 5.02
CA THR A 330 3.41 7.30 6.01
C THR A 330 2.49 6.10 6.19
N ALA A 331 1.90 5.96 7.37
CA ALA A 331 0.71 5.11 7.53
C ALA A 331 -0.52 5.76 6.87
N VAL A 332 -1.56 4.96 6.64
CA VAL A 332 -2.82 5.41 6.04
C VAL A 332 -4.00 5.05 6.95
N PRO A 333 -5.03 5.91 7.08
CA PRO A 333 -6.15 5.62 7.98
C PRO A 333 -6.95 4.38 7.57
N SER A 334 -7.07 4.13 6.25
CA SER A 334 -7.76 2.96 5.72
C SER A 334 -7.22 2.58 4.35
N ARG A 335 -6.91 1.30 4.15
CA ARG A 335 -6.49 0.76 2.85
C ARG A 335 -7.57 0.88 1.77
N SER A 336 -8.84 0.97 2.16
CA SER A 336 -9.97 1.00 1.23
C SER A 336 -10.40 2.42 0.89
N PHE A 337 -10.68 3.22 1.93
CA PHE A 337 -11.23 4.57 1.74
C PHE A 337 -10.15 5.65 1.56
N PHE A 338 -9.10 5.56 2.38
CA PHE A 338 -8.14 6.63 2.58
C PHE A 338 -6.69 6.13 2.43
N PRO A 339 -6.30 5.55 1.28
CA PRO A 339 -4.97 4.97 1.08
C PRO A 339 -3.93 6.06 0.75
N ARG A 340 -3.85 7.08 1.62
CA ARG A 340 -3.03 8.29 1.45
C ARG A 340 -2.75 8.92 2.82
N GLY A 341 -1.79 9.85 2.86
CA GLY A 341 -1.40 10.50 4.11
C GLY A 341 -2.43 11.52 4.58
N PHE A 342 -2.80 11.45 5.87
CA PHE A 342 -3.59 12.46 6.56
C PHE A 342 -2.80 12.98 7.76
N LEU A 343 -2.64 14.31 7.84
CA LEU A 343 -1.68 14.97 8.73
C LEU A 343 -1.97 14.67 10.20
N TRP A 344 -3.23 14.85 10.62
CA TRP A 344 -3.58 14.64 12.03
C TRP A 344 -3.72 13.14 12.40
N ASP A 345 -4.16 12.27 11.49
CA ASP A 345 -4.20 10.82 11.73
C ASP A 345 -2.80 10.27 12.03
N GLU A 346 -1.79 10.76 11.30
CA GLU A 346 -0.43 10.21 11.40
C GLU A 346 0.17 10.38 12.80
N GLY A 347 -0.15 11.46 13.52
CA GLY A 347 0.31 11.61 14.91
C GLY A 347 -0.17 10.46 15.80
N PHE A 348 -1.42 10.01 15.63
CA PHE A 348 -1.97 8.87 16.37
C PHE A 348 -1.39 7.54 15.89
N HIS A 349 -1.16 7.36 14.59
CA HIS A 349 -0.47 6.19 14.05
C HIS A 349 0.92 6.04 14.70
N GLN A 350 1.67 7.12 14.77
CA GLN A 350 3.05 7.09 15.25
C GLN A 350 3.17 6.86 16.76
N LEU A 351 2.14 7.18 17.55
CA LEU A 351 2.09 6.78 18.97
C LEU A 351 2.14 5.26 19.16
N VAL A 352 1.60 4.49 18.20
CA VAL A 352 1.65 3.02 18.22
C VAL A 352 2.94 2.52 17.58
N VAL A 353 3.28 3.03 16.38
CA VAL A 353 4.46 2.58 15.62
C VAL A 353 5.75 2.78 16.41
N GLN A 354 5.93 3.91 17.09
CA GLN A 354 7.18 4.19 17.81
C GLN A 354 7.44 3.24 18.98
N ARG A 355 6.39 2.61 19.54
CA ARG A 355 6.53 1.58 20.57
C ARG A 355 7.11 0.29 20.01
N TRP A 356 6.80 -0.01 18.75
CA TRP A 356 7.30 -1.17 18.04
C TRP A 356 8.67 -0.92 17.41
N ASP A 357 8.80 0.15 16.64
CA ASP A 357 10.00 0.48 15.87
C ASP A 357 10.20 2.01 15.77
N PRO A 358 11.03 2.61 16.65
CA PRO A 358 11.33 4.04 16.61
C PRO A 358 11.92 4.52 15.28
N SER A 359 12.63 3.66 14.55
CA SER A 359 13.23 4.04 13.27
C SER A 359 12.16 4.28 12.20
N LEU A 360 11.09 3.49 12.18
CA LEU A 360 9.96 3.73 11.27
C LEU A 360 9.29 5.07 11.57
N THR A 361 9.17 5.45 12.85
CA THR A 361 8.62 6.76 13.23
C THR A 361 9.50 7.91 12.80
N ARG A 362 10.82 7.83 13.00
CA ARG A 362 11.76 8.87 12.50
C ARG A 362 11.68 9.04 10.99
N GLU A 363 11.58 7.94 10.24
CA GLU A 363 11.39 7.97 8.79
C GLU A 363 10.09 8.68 8.40
N ALA A 364 8.96 8.33 9.03
CA ALA A 364 7.67 8.94 8.74
C ALA A 364 7.64 10.43 9.09
N LEU A 365 8.02 10.79 10.32
CA LEU A 365 8.08 12.19 10.77
C LEU A 365 9.03 13.02 9.90
N GLY A 366 10.18 12.45 9.50
CA GLY A 366 11.12 13.09 8.59
C GLY A 366 10.50 13.43 7.24
N HIS A 367 9.74 12.50 6.64
CA HIS A 367 9.03 12.74 5.39
C HIS A 367 7.92 13.79 5.55
N TRP A 368 7.11 13.72 6.61
CA TRP A 368 6.07 14.73 6.87
C TRP A 368 6.64 16.13 7.04
N LEU A 369 7.71 16.30 7.82
CA LEU A 369 8.40 17.58 7.97
C LEU A 369 9.10 18.03 6.67
N GLY A 370 9.39 17.10 5.76
CA GLY A 370 9.89 17.38 4.41
C GLY A 370 8.85 18.06 3.50
N LEU A 371 7.57 18.00 3.84
CA LEU A 371 6.47 18.57 3.06
C LEU A 371 6.22 20.07 3.32
N LEU A 372 6.92 20.66 4.29
CA LEU A 372 6.77 22.09 4.62
C LEU A 372 7.02 22.98 3.41
N ASN A 373 6.08 23.88 3.14
CA ASN A 373 6.35 25.01 2.26
C ASN A 373 7.22 26.07 2.97
N ALA A 374 7.57 27.16 2.28
CA ALA A 374 8.41 28.22 2.83
C ALA A 374 7.79 28.93 4.06
N ASP A 375 6.45 28.97 4.14
CA ASP A 375 5.72 29.63 5.23
C ASP A 375 5.56 28.73 6.46
N GLY A 376 5.91 27.44 6.36
CA GLY A 376 5.72 26.46 7.43
C GLY A 376 4.38 25.71 7.38
N TRP A 377 3.64 25.75 6.28
CA TRP A 377 2.41 24.98 6.09
C TRP A 377 2.67 23.55 5.57
N ILE A 378 1.82 22.61 6.01
CA ILE A 378 1.73 21.24 5.47
C ILE A 378 0.26 20.98 5.10
N GLY A 379 0.02 20.50 3.87
CA GLY A 379 -1.32 20.10 3.45
C GLY A 379 -1.88 18.97 4.32
N ARG A 380 -3.15 19.11 4.74
CA ARG A 380 -3.80 18.14 5.64
C ARG A 380 -3.96 16.75 5.03
N GLU A 381 -4.13 16.67 3.71
CA GLU A 381 -4.38 15.45 2.96
C GLU A 381 -3.39 15.37 1.79
N GLN A 382 -2.55 14.33 1.78
CA GLN A 382 -1.41 14.21 0.86
C GLN A 382 -1.75 13.28 -0.31
N ILE A 383 -2.06 13.87 -1.46
CA ILE A 383 -2.52 13.16 -2.66
C ILE A 383 -1.41 13.19 -3.71
N LEU A 384 -0.46 12.26 -3.58
CA LEU A 384 0.78 12.24 -4.38
C LEU A 384 0.77 11.04 -5.33
N GLY A 385 0.74 11.33 -6.64
CA GLY A 385 0.74 10.30 -7.70
C GLY A 385 -0.64 10.05 -8.30
N ASP A 386 -0.66 9.33 -9.42
CA ASP A 386 -1.87 9.01 -10.19
C ASP A 386 -2.80 8.04 -9.44
N GLU A 387 -2.24 7.02 -8.77
CA GLU A 387 -2.99 6.09 -7.91
C GLU A 387 -3.76 6.82 -6.80
N ALA A 388 -3.13 7.78 -6.13
CA ALA A 388 -3.76 8.56 -5.08
C ALA A 388 -4.88 9.44 -5.63
N ARG A 389 -4.63 10.15 -6.75
CA ARG A 389 -5.63 11.03 -7.40
C ARG A 389 -6.85 10.28 -7.89
N ALA A 390 -6.67 9.07 -8.42
CA ALA A 390 -7.78 8.27 -8.94
C ALA A 390 -8.80 7.84 -7.86
N ARG A 391 -8.43 7.91 -6.58
CA ARG A 391 -9.30 7.56 -5.44
C ARG A 391 -9.90 8.76 -4.73
N VAL A 392 -9.74 9.97 -5.28
CA VAL A 392 -10.20 11.21 -4.66
C VAL A 392 -11.04 12.00 -5.66
N PRO A 393 -12.29 12.37 -5.30
CA PRO A 393 -13.09 13.27 -6.13
C PRO A 393 -12.34 14.58 -6.41
N PRO A 394 -12.45 15.16 -7.63
CA PRO A 394 -11.69 16.34 -8.04
C PRO A 394 -11.77 17.53 -7.06
N GLU A 395 -12.92 17.72 -6.42
CA GLU A 395 -13.17 18.80 -5.46
C GLU A 395 -12.30 18.74 -4.20
N PHE A 396 -11.79 17.55 -3.82
CA PHE A 396 -10.95 17.34 -2.63
C PHE A 396 -9.46 17.27 -2.95
N LEU A 397 -9.07 17.32 -4.24
CA LEU A 397 -7.67 17.25 -4.64
C LEU A 397 -6.88 18.50 -4.20
N VAL A 398 -7.50 19.67 -4.29
CA VAL A 398 -6.85 20.96 -4.03
C VAL A 398 -6.76 21.24 -2.54
N GLN A 399 -5.54 21.25 -2.01
CA GLN A 399 -5.24 21.61 -0.63
C GLN A 399 -5.14 23.13 -0.51
N ARG A 400 -5.69 23.73 0.55
CA ARG A 400 -5.69 25.19 0.76
C ARG A 400 -4.64 25.56 1.80
N ALA A 401 -3.73 26.47 1.43
CA ALA A 401 -2.63 26.90 2.31
C ALA A 401 -3.12 27.65 3.56
N VAL A 402 -4.32 28.24 3.51
CA VAL A 402 -4.99 28.86 4.67
C VAL A 402 -5.54 27.84 5.68
N HIS A 403 -5.77 26.59 5.26
CA HIS A 403 -6.40 25.57 6.10
C HIS A 403 -5.34 24.78 6.87
N ALA A 404 -5.49 24.76 8.20
CA ALA A 404 -4.67 23.99 9.13
C ALA A 404 -5.22 22.58 9.38
N ASN A 405 -4.55 21.83 10.25
CA ASN A 405 -5.03 20.59 10.85
C ASN A 405 -4.42 20.41 12.26
N PRO A 406 -5.03 19.65 13.18
CA PRO A 406 -4.47 19.45 14.52
C PRO A 406 -3.02 18.95 14.50
N PRO A 407 -2.10 19.52 15.30
CA PRO A 407 -0.67 19.22 15.22
C PRO A 407 -0.29 17.94 15.99
N THR A 408 -1.00 16.84 15.73
CA THR A 408 -0.85 15.57 16.46
C THR A 408 0.53 14.92 16.24
N LEU A 409 1.28 15.29 15.19
CA LEU A 409 2.69 14.88 15.01
C LEU A 409 3.60 15.30 16.18
N LEU A 410 3.17 16.26 17.02
CA LEU A 410 3.90 16.65 18.22
C LEU A 410 3.72 15.64 19.37
N LEU A 411 2.69 14.79 19.35
CA LEU A 411 2.45 13.76 20.36
C LEU A 411 3.58 12.71 20.41
N PRO A 412 3.98 12.06 19.30
CA PRO A 412 5.10 11.13 19.32
C PRO A 412 6.44 11.82 19.63
N VAL A 413 6.59 13.11 19.29
CA VAL A 413 7.77 13.92 19.65
C VAL A 413 7.88 14.11 21.17
N ALA A 414 6.76 14.36 21.85
CA ALA A 414 6.75 14.44 23.31
C ALA A 414 7.23 13.12 23.95
N HIS A 415 6.77 11.97 23.44
CA HIS A 415 7.25 10.66 23.90
C HIS A 415 8.75 10.45 23.65
N MET A 416 9.27 10.85 22.49
CA MET A 416 10.70 10.77 22.17
C MET A 416 11.56 11.57 23.17
N LEU A 417 11.09 12.75 23.57
CA LEU A 417 11.76 13.59 24.58
C LEU A 417 11.72 12.95 25.97
N GLU A 418 10.61 12.34 26.36
CA GLU A 418 10.47 11.64 27.64
C GLU A 418 11.38 10.42 27.76
N VAL A 419 11.48 9.62 26.69
CA VAL A 419 12.34 8.42 26.65
C VAL A 419 13.81 8.81 26.59
N GLY A 420 14.16 9.86 25.82
CA GLY A 420 15.51 10.38 25.73
C GLY A 420 16.51 9.46 25.02
N ASP A 421 16.04 8.63 24.08
CA ASP A 421 16.91 7.77 23.26
C ASP A 421 17.89 8.62 22.42
N PRO A 422 19.19 8.26 22.35
CA PRO A 422 20.18 9.06 21.63
C PRO A 422 19.87 9.30 20.14
N ASP A 423 19.31 8.32 19.44
CA ASP A 423 18.99 8.46 18.01
C ASP A 423 17.77 9.37 17.82
N ASP A 424 16.78 9.27 18.71
CA ASP A 424 15.63 10.17 18.73
C ASP A 424 16.06 11.61 19.04
N LEU A 425 16.91 11.83 20.04
CA LEU A 425 17.44 13.16 20.36
C LEU A 425 18.27 13.74 19.22
N ALA A 426 19.06 12.92 18.52
CA ALA A 426 19.82 13.34 17.35
C ALA A 426 18.91 13.71 16.18
N PHE A 427 17.84 12.95 15.95
CA PHE A 427 16.80 13.26 14.97
C PHE A 427 16.09 14.57 15.32
N LEU A 428 15.61 14.73 16.56
CA LEU A 428 14.88 15.91 17.01
C LEU A 428 15.71 17.17 16.91
N ARG A 429 17.02 17.11 17.21
CA ARG A 429 17.93 18.25 17.01
C ARG A 429 17.97 18.72 15.56
N LYS A 430 17.96 17.80 14.60
CA LYS A 430 17.92 18.11 13.15
C LYS A 430 16.52 18.59 12.71
N ALA A 431 15.46 18.03 13.30
CA ALA A 431 14.07 18.35 12.96
C ALA A 431 13.57 19.66 13.57
N LEU A 432 14.22 20.17 14.63
CA LEU A 432 13.76 21.32 15.41
C LEU A 432 13.42 22.58 14.57
N PRO A 433 14.24 23.01 13.58
CA PRO A 433 13.89 24.18 12.77
C PRO A 433 12.57 24.00 12.00
N ARG A 434 12.31 22.79 11.50
CA ARG A 434 11.08 22.45 10.76
C ARG A 434 9.87 22.39 11.69
N LEU A 435 10.03 21.75 12.85
CA LEU A 435 8.99 21.71 13.89
C LEU A 435 8.61 23.12 14.36
N HIS A 436 9.61 23.98 14.60
CA HIS A 436 9.39 25.36 15.02
C HIS A 436 8.70 26.20 13.94
N ALA A 437 9.11 26.06 12.67
CA ALA A 437 8.46 26.74 11.54
C ALA A 437 6.98 26.33 11.44
N TRP A 438 6.69 25.03 11.51
CA TRP A 438 5.32 24.53 11.45
C TRP A 438 4.45 25.02 12.61
N PHE A 439 4.97 24.96 13.84
CA PHE A 439 4.27 25.47 15.02
C PHE A 439 4.02 26.99 14.92
N SER A 440 5.03 27.74 14.50
CA SER A 440 4.92 29.20 14.32
C SER A 440 3.87 29.56 13.28
N TRP A 441 3.85 28.85 12.15
CA TRP A 441 2.83 28.99 11.12
C TRP A 441 1.43 28.74 11.68
N LEU A 442 1.22 27.65 12.42
CA LEU A 442 -0.08 27.33 13.02
C LEU A 442 -0.53 28.43 13.99
N HIS A 443 0.39 28.87 14.86
CA HIS A 443 0.14 29.92 15.85
C HIS A 443 -0.29 31.24 15.20
N GLN A 444 0.39 31.65 14.13
CA GLN A 444 0.15 32.91 13.43
C GLN A 444 -1.10 32.83 12.53
N SER A 445 -1.18 31.82 11.67
CA SER A 445 -2.24 31.71 10.65
C SER A 445 -3.63 31.50 11.25
N GLN A 446 -3.71 30.81 12.40
CA GLN A 446 -5.00 30.49 13.05
C GLN A 446 -5.33 31.43 14.21
N ALA A 447 -4.65 32.58 14.33
CA ALA A 447 -4.94 33.56 15.37
C ALA A 447 -6.42 34.02 15.34
N GLY A 448 -7.01 34.11 16.52
CA GLY A 448 -8.37 34.57 16.76
C GLY A 448 -8.46 36.08 16.96
N PRO A 449 -9.67 36.60 17.25
CA PRO A 449 -9.93 38.04 17.35
C PRO A 449 -9.31 38.71 18.59
N LEU A 450 -8.91 37.93 19.61
CA LEU A 450 -8.34 38.41 20.87
C LEU A 450 -6.95 37.79 21.12
N PRO A 451 -6.08 38.43 21.94
CA PRO A 451 -4.84 37.81 22.40
C PRO A 451 -5.09 36.42 22.99
N LEU A 452 -4.21 35.47 22.66
CA LEU A 452 -4.28 34.07 23.13
C LEU A 452 -5.57 33.31 22.72
N SER A 453 -6.31 33.82 21.73
CA SER A 453 -7.43 33.10 21.12
C SER A 453 -7.06 32.60 19.72
N TYR A 454 -7.73 31.52 19.28
CA TYR A 454 -7.53 30.91 17.97
C TYR A 454 -8.87 30.63 17.30
N ARG A 455 -8.87 30.62 15.95
CA ARG A 455 -10.04 30.33 15.12
C ARG A 455 -9.61 29.59 13.86
N TRP A 456 -10.04 28.34 13.74
CA TRP A 456 -10.00 27.55 12.50
C TRP A 456 -10.50 28.35 11.29
N ARG A 457 -9.62 28.52 10.30
CA ARG A 457 -9.99 28.97 8.95
C ARG A 457 -10.66 27.81 8.19
N GLY A 458 -11.41 28.12 7.13
CA GLY A 458 -12.02 27.10 6.27
C GLY A 458 -13.29 26.44 6.81
N ARG A 459 -14.05 27.12 7.68
CA ARG A 459 -15.45 26.71 7.96
C ARG A 459 -16.29 26.93 6.71
N ASP A 460 -17.25 26.04 6.47
CA ASP A 460 -18.22 26.22 5.37
C ASP A 460 -18.98 27.55 5.56
N PRO A 461 -19.38 28.23 4.47
CA PRO A 461 -20.28 29.37 4.58
C PRO A 461 -21.67 28.90 5.04
N ALA A 462 -22.46 29.82 5.57
CA ALA A 462 -23.86 29.56 5.92
C ALA A 462 -24.69 29.32 4.63
N LEU A 463 -24.82 28.05 4.24
CA LEU A 463 -25.66 27.62 3.13
C LEU A 463 -27.03 27.18 3.64
N PRO A 464 -28.15 27.48 2.93
CA PRO A 464 -29.49 27.04 3.34
C PRO A 464 -29.67 25.52 3.46
N THR A 465 -28.77 24.76 2.84
CA THR A 465 -28.75 23.29 2.86
C THR A 465 -28.01 22.71 4.07
N LEU A 466 -27.27 23.52 4.82
CA LEU A 466 -26.45 23.07 5.96
C LEU A 466 -27.12 23.46 7.28
N LEU A 467 -27.44 22.46 8.10
CA LEU A 467 -27.96 22.68 9.47
C LEU A 467 -26.93 23.41 10.36
N ASN A 468 -25.66 23.02 10.26
CA ASN A 468 -24.52 23.70 10.88
C ASN A 468 -23.35 23.65 9.88
N PRO A 469 -22.67 24.77 9.59
CA PRO A 469 -21.55 24.75 8.66
C PRO A 469 -20.35 23.94 9.21
N LYS A 470 -19.79 23.05 8.39
CA LYS A 470 -18.72 22.13 8.78
C LYS A 470 -17.41 22.87 9.10
N THR A 471 -16.52 22.18 9.80
CA THR A 471 -15.16 22.68 10.13
C THR A 471 -14.11 21.60 9.84
N LEU A 472 -14.02 21.17 8.58
CA LEU A 472 -13.11 20.11 8.12
C LEU A 472 -11.65 20.30 8.59
N PRO A 473 -11.07 21.52 8.61
CA PRO A 473 -9.69 21.72 9.07
C PRO A 473 -9.46 21.31 10.52
N SER A 474 -10.49 21.22 11.37
CA SER A 474 -10.35 20.79 12.75
C SER A 474 -10.21 19.27 12.94
N GLY A 475 -10.47 18.45 11.90
CA GLY A 475 -10.56 16.99 11.99
C GLY A 475 -11.85 16.46 12.61
N LEU A 476 -12.69 17.35 13.15
CA LEU A 476 -14.03 17.05 13.68
C LEU A 476 -15.07 17.68 12.75
N ASP A 477 -15.24 17.08 11.58
CA ASP A 477 -15.89 17.66 10.40
C ASP A 477 -17.24 18.33 10.67
N ASP A 478 -18.17 17.61 11.30
CA ASP A 478 -19.54 18.04 11.54
C ASP A 478 -19.85 18.30 13.03
N TYR A 479 -18.82 18.35 13.89
CA TYR A 479 -19.02 18.70 15.29
C TYR A 479 -19.63 20.10 15.39
N PRO A 480 -20.76 20.26 16.11
CA PRO A 480 -21.51 21.50 16.09
C PRO A 480 -20.70 22.65 16.69
N ARG A 481 -20.60 23.75 15.92
CA ARG A 481 -20.02 25.04 16.36
C ARG A 481 -21.08 26.14 16.26
N ALA A 482 -20.65 27.41 16.35
CA ALA A 482 -21.54 28.54 16.13
C ALA A 482 -22.34 28.36 14.82
N SER A 483 -23.65 28.56 14.87
CA SER A 483 -24.57 28.32 13.74
C SER A 483 -24.31 29.28 12.57
N HIS A 484 -23.86 30.50 12.86
CA HIS A 484 -23.51 31.51 11.87
C HIS A 484 -22.01 31.80 11.98
N PRO A 485 -21.19 31.26 11.05
CA PRO A 485 -19.76 31.48 11.06
C PRO A 485 -19.42 32.98 10.99
N SER A 486 -18.44 33.43 11.77
CA SER A 486 -17.96 34.80 11.74
C SER A 486 -16.51 34.91 12.19
N VAL A 487 -15.87 36.03 11.85
CA VAL A 487 -14.48 36.32 12.27
C VAL A 487 -14.31 36.46 13.78
N THR A 488 -15.41 36.60 14.54
CA THR A 488 -15.41 36.77 16.00
C THR A 488 -15.41 35.46 16.79
N GLU A 489 -15.55 34.33 16.10
CA GLU A 489 -15.49 33.00 16.71
C GLU A 489 -14.16 32.75 17.43
N ARG A 490 -14.22 31.94 18.49
CA ARG A 490 -13.07 31.44 19.23
C ARG A 490 -13.28 29.95 19.43
N HIS A 491 -12.32 29.15 19.01
CA HIS A 491 -12.41 27.70 19.13
C HIS A 491 -11.55 27.26 20.32
N LEU A 492 -12.20 26.58 21.27
CA LEU A 492 -11.55 25.80 22.31
C LEU A 492 -10.75 24.68 21.66
#